data_AF-A0A4Q3BXG8-F1
#
_entry.id   AF-A0A4Q3BXG8-F1
#
_cell.length_a   1.000
_cell.length_b   1.000
_cell.length_c   1.000
_cell.angle_alpha   90.00
_cell.angle_beta   90.00
_cell.angle_gamma   90.00
#
_symmetry.space_group_name_H-M   'P 1'
#
loop_
_entity.id
_entity.type
_entity.pdbx_description
1 polymer ?
#
loop_
_entity_poly.entity_id
_entity_poly.type
_entity_poly.pdbx_seq_one_letter_code
_entity_poly.pdbx_strand_id
1 'polypeptide(L)'
;KDNYEKLKLQFPEMPGYITGENSVKIPAGWLIEQCGWRGKRVGNTGSHKDQSLVLVNYGNANGEEVKNLAFEIQRSVKEKFEIDINPEVNIF
;
A
#
# COMPACT_ATOMS: atom_id res chain seq x y z
N LYS A 1 -10.76 -11.56 -11.70
CA LYS A 1 -11.29 -12.33 -10.54
C LYS A 1 -10.33 -13.42 -10.10
N ASP A 2 -9.81 -14.21 -11.02
CA ASP A 2 -8.93 -15.36 -10.76
C ASP A 2 -7.68 -15.03 -9.92
N ASN A 3 -7.04 -13.87 -10.16
CA ASN A 3 -5.90 -13.43 -9.35
C ASN A 3 -6.30 -13.15 -7.89
N TYR A 4 -7.46 -12.53 -7.68
CA TYR A 4 -7.98 -12.28 -6.34
C TYR A 4 -8.31 -13.59 -5.62
N GLU A 5 -8.89 -14.58 -6.30
CA GLU A 5 -9.20 -15.88 -5.70
C GLU A 5 -7.94 -16.61 -5.24
N LYS A 6 -6.88 -16.61 -6.06
CA LYS A 6 -5.56 -17.15 -5.67
C LYS A 6 -4.98 -16.43 -4.45
N LEU A 7 -5.03 -15.10 -4.44
CA LEU A 7 -4.56 -14.31 -3.31
C LEU A 7 -5.41 -14.54 -2.06
N LYS A 8 -6.73 -14.72 -2.19
CA LYS A 8 -7.64 -14.99 -1.08
C LYS A 8 -7.38 -16.35 -0.42
N LEU A 9 -6.87 -17.33 -1.17
CA LEU A 9 -6.40 -18.61 -0.60
C LEU A 9 -5.14 -18.43 0.25
N GLN A 10 -4.19 -17.59 -0.19
CA GLN A 10 -2.96 -17.30 0.57
C GLN A 10 -3.20 -16.33 1.73
N PHE A 11 -4.17 -15.43 1.57
CA PHE A 11 -4.56 -14.41 2.52
C PHE A 11 -6.07 -14.44 2.77
N PRO A 12 -6.56 -15.37 3.63
CA PRO A 12 -7.99 -15.56 3.88
C PRO A 12 -8.73 -14.31 4.36
N GLU A 13 -8.03 -13.41 5.06
CA GLU A 13 -8.57 -12.14 5.57
C GLU A 13 -8.59 -11.01 4.53
N MET A 14 -8.11 -11.24 3.30
CA MET A 14 -8.02 -10.19 2.27
C MET A 14 -9.41 -9.63 1.89
N PRO A 15 -9.72 -8.35 2.15
CA PRO A 15 -10.99 -7.76 1.76
C PRO A 15 -11.04 -7.60 0.24
N GLY A 16 -12.19 -7.90 -0.34
CA GLY A 16 -12.45 -7.71 -1.76
C GLY A 16 -13.90 -7.32 -1.99
N TYR A 17 -14.11 -6.24 -2.74
CA TYR A 17 -15.43 -5.72 -3.08
C TYR A 17 -15.65 -5.88 -4.58
N ILE A 18 -16.71 -6.56 -4.99
CA ILE A 18 -17.02 -6.71 -6.42
C ILE A 18 -17.47 -5.35 -6.96
N THR A 19 -16.78 -4.87 -7.99
CA THR A 19 -17.03 -3.54 -8.60
C THR A 19 -17.51 -3.63 -10.05
N GLY A 20 -17.73 -4.83 -10.54
CA GLY A 20 -18.19 -5.13 -11.90
C GLY A 20 -18.15 -6.63 -12.16
N GLU A 21 -18.53 -7.05 -13.37
CA GLU A 21 -18.62 -8.47 -13.71
C GLU A 21 -17.30 -9.23 -13.51
N ASN A 22 -16.14 -8.59 -13.74
CA ASN A 22 -14.82 -9.22 -13.62
C ASN A 22 -13.80 -8.44 -12.78
N SER A 23 -14.22 -7.39 -12.08
CA SER A 23 -13.34 -6.55 -11.25
C SER A 23 -13.65 -6.72 -9.75
N VAL A 24 -12.58 -6.80 -8.96
CA VAL A 24 -12.63 -6.81 -7.50
C VAL A 24 -11.72 -5.69 -7.01
N LYS A 25 -12.27 -4.79 -6.20
CA LYS A 25 -11.53 -3.73 -5.53
C LYS A 25 -10.97 -4.26 -4.22
N ILE A 26 -9.66 -4.12 -4.06
CA ILE A 26 -8.93 -4.42 -2.84
C ILE A 26 -8.50 -3.08 -2.21
N PRO A 27 -8.83 -2.81 -0.94
CA PRO A 27 -8.33 -1.64 -0.23
C PRO A 27 -6.81 -1.61 -0.18
N ALA A 28 -6.19 -0.60 -0.78
CA ALA A 28 -4.73 -0.44 -0.77
C ALA A 28 -4.17 -0.31 0.66
N GLY A 29 -4.90 0.32 1.59
CA GLY A 29 -4.50 0.39 3.00
C GLY A 29 -4.29 -0.98 3.64
N TRP A 30 -5.14 -1.96 3.29
CA TRP A 30 -4.97 -3.34 3.78
C TRP A 30 -3.72 -3.99 3.20
N LEU A 31 -3.44 -3.80 1.89
CA LEU A 31 -2.22 -4.33 1.26
C LEU A 31 -0.96 -3.76 1.94
N ILE A 32 -0.93 -2.44 2.16
CA ILE A 32 0.19 -1.74 2.81
C ILE A 32 0.38 -2.24 4.25
N GLU A 33 -0.71 -2.47 4.98
CA GLU A 33 -0.68 -3.04 6.34
C GLU A 33 -0.08 -4.43 6.39
N GLN A 34 -0.50 -5.30 5.49
CA GLN A 34 0.03 -6.65 5.42
C GLN A 34 1.51 -6.67 5.01
N CYS A 35 2.01 -5.63 4.36
CA CYS A 35 3.44 -5.42 4.12
C CYS A 35 4.20 -4.87 5.34
N GLY A 36 3.54 -4.65 6.48
CA GLY A 36 4.17 -4.21 7.73
C GLY A 36 4.50 -2.71 7.78
N TRP A 37 3.88 -1.90 6.93
CA TRP A 37 4.18 -0.47 6.85
C TRP A 37 3.43 0.37 7.87
N ARG A 38 2.27 -0.06 8.38
CA ARG A 38 1.47 0.72 9.34
C ARG A 38 2.29 1.18 10.53
N GLY A 39 2.38 2.50 10.73
CA GLY A 39 3.15 3.10 11.83
C GLY A 39 4.67 3.00 11.70
N LYS A 40 5.19 2.37 10.64
CA LYS A 40 6.63 2.24 10.40
C LYS A 40 7.23 3.60 10.04
N ARG A 41 8.35 3.92 10.66
CA ARG A 41 9.17 5.11 10.37
C ARG A 41 10.41 4.72 9.57
N VAL A 42 10.79 5.57 8.62
CA VAL A 42 11.99 5.45 7.80
C VAL A 42 12.64 6.83 7.76
N GLY A 43 13.71 7.03 8.53
CA GLY A 43 14.34 8.34 8.69
C GLY A 43 13.33 9.38 9.19
N ASN A 44 13.16 10.46 8.42
CA ASN A 44 12.22 11.55 8.70
C ASN A 44 10.78 11.29 8.20
N THR A 45 10.54 10.18 7.51
CA THR A 45 9.24 9.82 6.95
C THR A 45 8.65 8.58 7.62
N GLY A 46 7.42 8.21 7.26
CA GLY A 46 6.84 6.93 7.61
C GLY A 46 5.39 6.81 7.18
N SER A 47 4.75 5.70 7.50
CA SER A 47 3.30 5.54 7.33
C SER A 47 2.60 5.82 8.65
N HIS A 48 1.41 6.43 8.61
CA HIS A 48 0.64 6.77 9.79
C HIS A 48 0.18 5.50 10.53
N LYS A 49 0.20 5.53 11.86
CA LYS A 49 -0.12 4.38 12.72
C LYS A 49 -1.59 3.94 12.64
N ASP A 50 -2.50 4.88 12.40
CA ASP A 50 -3.95 4.63 12.38
C ASP A 50 -4.50 4.55 10.95
N GLN A 51 -3.75 5.02 9.94
CA GLN A 51 -4.19 5.05 8.55
C GLN A 51 -3.01 4.81 7.60
N SER A 52 -2.82 3.57 7.17
CA SER A 52 -1.59 3.14 6.49
C SER A 52 -1.38 3.75 5.09
N LEU A 53 -2.44 4.31 4.49
CA LEU A 53 -2.38 5.07 3.24
C LEU A 53 -1.71 6.44 3.39
N VAL A 54 -1.65 6.98 4.60
CA VAL A 54 -1.10 8.31 4.86
C VAL A 54 0.39 8.20 5.09
N LEU A 55 1.18 8.81 4.21
CA LEU A 55 2.60 9.04 4.45
C LEU A 55 2.77 10.28 5.32
N VAL A 56 3.66 10.19 6.30
CA VAL A 56 3.91 11.18 7.33
C VAL A 56 5.31 11.72 7.16
N ASN A 57 5.44 13.05 7.21
CA ASN A 57 6.70 13.73 7.44
C ASN A 57 6.79 14.05 8.94
N TYR A 58 7.75 13.47 9.64
CA TYR A 58 7.97 13.68 11.08
C TYR A 58 8.84 14.92 11.38
N GLY A 59 9.16 15.71 10.36
CA GLY A 59 10.01 16.89 10.44
C GLY A 59 11.27 16.69 9.60
N ASN A 60 11.68 17.73 8.87
CA ASN A 60 12.88 17.76 8.02
C ASN A 60 12.94 16.77 6.84
N ALA A 61 11.89 15.99 6.57
CA ALA A 61 11.90 15.18 5.36
C ALA A 61 11.79 16.07 4.12
N ASN A 62 12.63 15.80 3.12
CA ASN A 62 12.51 16.40 1.80
C ASN A 62 11.56 15.58 0.89
N GLY A 63 11.21 16.13 -0.27
CA GLY A 63 10.29 15.48 -1.21
C GLY A 63 10.80 14.13 -1.74
N GLU A 64 12.12 13.99 -1.91
CA GLU A 64 12.75 12.74 -2.38
C GLU A 64 12.64 11.63 -1.33
N GLU A 65 12.76 11.95 -0.04
CA GLU A 65 12.53 10.97 1.03
C GLU A 65 11.09 10.45 1.05
N VAL A 66 10.10 11.33 0.84
CA VAL A 66 8.69 10.94 0.79
C VAL A 66 8.39 10.11 -0.46
N LYS A 67 8.96 10.51 -1.61
CA LYS A 67 8.86 9.77 -2.87
C LYS A 67 9.47 8.37 -2.76
N ASN A 68 10.65 8.26 -2.16
CA ASN A 68 11.32 6.98 -1.94
C ASN A 68 10.50 6.08 -1.01
N LEU A 69 9.92 6.63 0.07
CA LEU A 69 9.00 5.88 0.92
C LEU A 69 7.79 5.34 0.12
N ALA A 70 7.19 6.16 -0.75
CA ALA A 70 6.08 5.71 -1.59
C ALA A 70 6.50 4.55 -2.51
N PHE A 71 7.67 4.65 -3.14
CA PHE A 71 8.21 3.61 -4.02
C PHE A 71 8.56 2.32 -3.28
N GLU A 72 9.09 2.40 -2.06
CA GLU A 72 9.36 1.23 -1.22
C GLU A 72 8.06 0.51 -0.85
N ILE A 73 6.99 1.25 -0.54
CA ILE A 73 5.67 0.70 -0.25
C ILE A 73 5.09 0.03 -1.50
N GLN A 74 5.12 0.71 -2.66
CA GLN A 74 4.67 0.15 -3.94
C GLN A 74 5.39 -1.16 -4.27
N ARG A 75 6.73 -1.17 -4.15
CA ARG A 75 7.55 -2.36 -4.38
C ARG A 75 7.16 -3.50 -3.43
N SER A 76 6.99 -3.20 -2.14
CA SER A 76 6.60 -4.20 -1.13
C SER A 76 5.26 -4.85 -1.46
N VAL A 77 4.28 -4.06 -1.90
CA VAL A 77 2.95 -4.56 -2.29
C VAL A 77 3.05 -5.39 -3.57
N LYS A 78 3.84 -4.94 -4.56
CA LYS A 78 4.06 -5.66 -5.81
C LYS A 78 4.75 -7.00 -5.57
N GLU A 79 5.79 -7.04 -4.76
CA GLU A 79 6.53 -8.28 -4.45
C GLU A 79 5.66 -9.28 -3.67
N LYS A 80 4.82 -8.80 -2.75
CA LYS A 80 4.01 -9.68 -1.89
C LYS A 80 2.71 -10.18 -2.53
N PHE A 81 2.07 -9.35 -3.33
CA PHE A 81 0.73 -9.62 -3.86
C PHE A 81 0.66 -9.63 -5.40
N GLU A 82 1.76 -9.32 -6.08
CA GLU A 82 1.80 -9.10 -7.53
C GLU A 82 0.86 -7.98 -8.02
N ILE A 83 0.41 -7.12 -7.10
CA ILE A 83 -0.49 -5.99 -7.35
C ILE A 83 0.32 -4.69 -7.44
N ASP A 84 0.09 -3.91 -8.48
CA ASP A 84 0.57 -2.54 -8.57
C ASP A 84 -0.43 -1.59 -7.88
N ILE A 85 0.08 -0.71 -7.01
CA ILE A 85 -0.68 0.41 -6.45
C ILE A 85 -0.06 1.71 -6.96
N ASN A 86 -0.88 2.74 -7.20
CA ASN A 86 -0.42 4.04 -7.71
C ASN A 86 -0.61 5.13 -6.65
N PRO A 87 0.29 6.12 -6.56
CA PRO A 87 0.09 7.26 -5.67
C PRO A 87 -1.09 8.12 -6.16
N GLU A 88 -1.90 8.62 -5.23
CA GLU A 88 -2.95 9.59 -5.55
C GLU A 88 -2.39 11.03 -5.69
N VAL A 89 -1.27 11.29 -5.03
CA VAL A 89 -0.61 12.60 -5.07
C VAL A 89 0.26 12.73 -6.32
N ASN A 90 0.22 13.91 -6.94
CA ASN A 90 1.11 14.22 -8.06
C ASN A 90 2.55 14.38 -7.55
N ILE A 91 3.47 13.65 -8.18
CA ILE A 91 4.90 13.73 -7.93
C ILE A 91 5.50 14.50 -9.11
N PHE A 92 6.06 15.68 -8.87
CA PHE A 92 6.67 16.56 -9.87
C PHE A 92 8.19 16.47 -9.84
#